data_AF-A0A2E5G442-F1
#
_entry.id   AF-A0A2E5G442-F1
#
_cell.length_a   1.000
_cell.length_b   1.000
_cell.length_c   1.000
_cell.angle_alpha   90.00
_cell.angle_beta   90.00
_cell.angle_gamma   90.00
#
_symmetry.space_group_name_H-M   'P 1'
#
loop_
_entity.id
_entity.type
_entity.pdbx_description
1 polymer ?
#
loop_
_entity_poly.entity_id
_entity_poly.type
_entity_poly.pdbx_seq_one_letter_code
_entity_poly.pdbx_strand_id
1 'polypeptide(L)'
;MGLYNFHRVLIIVAILFDVGFSIYCYRKYQVSSESLHVVMLLGSSVVTLVLVTYLIYFNRSLAILRSMASDRIRRCHSCYYDLRGISEIDHDRCPQCGAELAAIPSAEVM
;
A
#
# COMPACT_ATOMS: atom_id res chain seq x y z
N MET A 1 8.12 1.92 -8.32
CA MET A 1 6.91 1.02 -8.36
C MET A 1 6.94 -0.17 -7.39
N GLY A 2 8.07 -0.46 -6.71
CA GLY A 2 8.29 -1.73 -6.00
C GLY A 2 7.43 -2.02 -4.77
N LEU A 3 7.01 -0.99 -4.01
CA LEU A 3 6.31 -1.18 -2.73
C LEU A 3 4.95 -1.88 -2.90
N TYR A 4 4.21 -1.57 -3.97
CA TYR A 4 2.92 -2.19 -4.26
C TYR A 4 3.05 -3.67 -4.61
N ASN A 5 4.05 -3.99 -5.44
CA ASN A 5 4.34 -5.36 -5.84
C ASN A 5 4.83 -6.18 -4.64
N PHE A 6 5.71 -5.61 -3.81
CA PHE A 6 6.18 -6.23 -2.58
C PHE A 6 5.02 -6.57 -1.63
N HIS A 7 4.07 -5.65 -1.46
CA HIS A 7 2.92 -5.88 -0.60
C HIS A 7 2.00 -6.98 -1.11
N ARG A 8 1.72 -7.01 -2.43
CA ARG A 8 0.95 -8.11 -3.03
C ARG A 8 1.62 -9.47 -2.82
N VAL A 9 2.95 -9.52 -2.97
CA VAL A 9 3.73 -10.73 -2.72
C VAL A 9 3.63 -11.15 -1.25
N LEU A 10 3.75 -10.21 -0.29
CA LEU A 10 3.60 -10.51 1.13
C LEU A 10 2.24 -11.12 1.48
N ILE A 11 1.15 -10.58 0.92
CA ILE A 11 -0.20 -11.13 1.13
C ILE A 11 -0.27 -12.57 0.61
N ILE A 12 0.22 -12.81 -0.61
CA ILE A 12 0.20 -14.14 -1.23
C ILE A 12 1.03 -15.13 -0.39
N VAL A 13 2.23 -14.73 0.03
CA VAL A 13 3.12 -15.56 0.85
C VAL A 13 2.48 -15.88 2.21
N ALA A 14 1.84 -14.91 2.86
CA ALA A 14 1.15 -15.12 4.13
C ALA A 14 0.00 -16.14 4.01
N ILE A 15 -0.82 -16.03 2.95
CA ILE A 15 -1.91 -16.97 2.70
C ILE A 15 -1.37 -18.38 2.41
N LEU A 16 -0.34 -18.50 1.57
CA LEU A 16 0.26 -19.79 1.26
C LEU A 16 0.88 -20.45 2.50
N PHE A 17 1.53 -19.66 3.35
CA PHE A 17 2.08 -20.13 4.62
C PHE A 17 0.98 -20.63 5.56
N ASP A 18 -0.12 -19.89 5.71
CA ASP A 18 -1.25 -20.28 6.57
C ASP A 18 -1.94 -21.56 6.07
N VAL A 19 -2.14 -21.68 4.76
CA VAL A 19 -2.70 -22.90 4.14
C VAL A 19 -1.77 -24.09 4.36
N GLY A 20 -0.47 -23.92 4.13
CA GLY A 20 0.53 -24.97 4.35
C GLY A 20 0.59 -25.41 5.82
N PHE A 21 0.57 -24.46 6.74
CA PHE A 21 0.55 -24.70 8.18
C PHE A 21 -0.75 -25.40 8.61
N SER A 22 -1.90 -24.97 8.09
CA SER A 22 -3.20 -25.59 8.35
C SER A 22 -3.24 -27.05 7.90
N ILE A 23 -2.74 -27.35 6.71
CA ILE A 23 -2.63 -28.73 6.21
C ILE A 23 -1.70 -29.56 7.10
N TYR A 24 -0.56 -29.00 7.51
CA TYR A 24 0.38 -29.67 8.41
C TYR A 24 -0.28 -30.01 9.76
N CYS A 25 -0.91 -29.03 10.42
CA CYS A 25 -1.60 -29.23 11.69
C CYS A 25 -2.73 -30.25 11.57
N TYR A 26 -3.50 -30.22 10.47
CA TYR A 26 -4.56 -31.18 10.23
C TYR A 26 -4.03 -32.61 10.10
N ARG A 27 -2.96 -32.82 9.33
CA ARG A 27 -2.33 -34.14 9.19
C ARG A 27 -1.78 -34.64 10.52
N LYS A 28 -1.15 -33.76 11.30
CA LYS A 28 -0.59 -34.12 12.61
C LYS A 28 -1.69 -34.44 13.63
N TYR A 29 -2.81 -33.71 13.58
CA TYR A 29 -3.98 -33.97 14.41
C TYR A 29 -4.57 -35.36 14.16
N GLN A 30 -4.66 -35.80 12.90
CA GLN A 30 -5.15 -37.16 12.58
C GLN A 30 -4.28 -38.27 13.19
N VAL A 31 -2.99 -38.03 13.38
CA VAL A 31 -2.06 -39.02 13.96
C VAL A 31 -2.05 -38.96 15.49
N SER A 32 -2.02 -37.75 16.06
CA SER A 32 -1.79 -37.56 17.49
C SER A 32 -3.08 -37.47 18.31
N SER A 33 -4.20 -37.06 17.70
CA SER A 33 -5.47 -36.71 18.37
C SER A 33 -5.37 -35.63 19.47
N GLU A 34 -4.24 -34.93 19.56
CA GLU A 34 -4.04 -33.87 20.55
C GLU A 34 -4.75 -32.59 20.12
N SER A 35 -5.65 -32.10 20.99
CA SER A 35 -6.43 -30.87 20.79
C SER A 35 -5.59 -29.60 20.60
N LEU A 36 -4.33 -29.62 21.06
CA LEU A 36 -3.40 -28.51 20.91
C LEU A 36 -3.17 -28.13 19.43
N HIS A 37 -3.16 -29.11 18.52
CA HIS A 37 -3.00 -28.86 17.08
C HIS A 37 -4.18 -28.09 16.48
N VAL A 38 -5.39 -28.31 16.99
CA VAL A 38 -6.60 -27.59 16.54
C VAL A 38 -6.57 -26.16 17.04
N VAL A 39 -6.14 -25.94 18.29
CA VAL A 39 -5.98 -24.59 18.86
C VAL A 39 -4.91 -23.81 18.10
N MET A 40 -3.78 -24.43 17.76
CA MET A 40 -2.74 -23.81 16.94
C MET A 40 -3.24 -23.43 15.54
N LEU A 41 -4.04 -24.29 14.91
CA LEU A 41 -4.64 -24.01 13.60
C LEU A 41 -5.61 -22.81 13.66
N LEU A 42 -6.50 -22.78 14.66
CA LEU A 42 -7.38 -21.63 14.90
C LEU A 42 -6.58 -20.35 15.16
N GLY A 43 -5.52 -20.45 15.98
CA GLY A 43 -4.65 -19.34 16.29
C GLY A 43 -3.94 -18.78 15.05
N SER A 44 -3.40 -19.64 14.19
CA SER A 44 -2.71 -19.19 12.97
C SER A 44 -3.66 -18.48 12.02
N SER A 45 -4.86 -19.03 11.80
CA SER A 45 -5.84 -18.41 10.91
C SER A 45 -6.28 -17.03 11.39
N VAL A 46 -6.47 -16.84 12.70
CA VAL A 46 -6.80 -15.51 13.27
C VAL A 46 -5.65 -14.53 13.07
N VAL A 47 -4.40 -14.94 13.33
CA VAL A 47 -3.22 -14.09 13.14
C VAL A 47 -3.07 -13.70 11.66
N THR A 48 -3.25 -14.64 10.74
CA THR A 48 -3.19 -14.40 9.30
C THR A 48 -4.26 -13.41 8.86
N LEU A 49 -5.51 -13.55 9.34
CA LEU A 49 -6.58 -12.60 9.06
C LEU A 49 -6.24 -11.19 9.55
N VAL A 50 -5.78 -11.06 10.80
CA VAL A 50 -5.37 -9.77 11.37
C VAL A 50 -4.26 -9.14 10.54
N LEU A 51 -3.24 -9.91 10.16
CA LEU A 51 -2.13 -9.44 9.34
C LEU A 51 -2.61 -8.96 7.96
N VAL A 52 -3.45 -9.75 7.27
CA VAL A 52 -3.99 -9.39 5.96
C VAL A 52 -4.86 -8.15 6.04
N THR A 53 -5.74 -8.04 7.05
CA THR A 53 -6.56 -6.83 7.26
C THR A 53 -5.69 -5.61 7.54
N TYR A 54 -4.67 -5.73 8.38
CA TYR A 54 -3.72 -4.66 8.67
C TYR A 54 -2.99 -4.20 7.40
N LEU A 55 -2.53 -5.14 6.58
CA LEU A 55 -1.85 -4.88 5.32
C LEU A 55 -2.76 -4.12 4.33
N ILE A 56 -4.02 -4.54 4.18
CA ILE A 56 -5.01 -3.84 3.34
C ILE A 56 -5.26 -2.42 3.85
N TYR A 57 -5.43 -2.26 5.16
CA TYR A 57 -5.65 -0.96 5.78
C TYR A 57 -4.46 -0.01 5.58
N PHE A 58 -3.23 -0.53 5.74
CA PHE A 58 -2.01 0.22 5.53
C PHE A 58 -1.89 0.69 4.07
N ASN A 59 -2.19 -0.18 3.10
CA ASN A 59 -2.22 0.19 1.69
C ASN A 59 -3.21 1.30 1.37
N ARG A 60 -4.41 1.23 1.97
CA ARG A 60 -5.42 2.28 1.81
C ARG A 60 -4.91 3.61 2.36
N SER A 61 -4.26 3.59 3.52
CA SER A 61 -3.67 4.78 4.14
C SER A 61 -2.57 5.39 3.28
N LEU A 62 -1.69 4.56 2.69
CA LEU A 62 -0.67 5.01 1.75
C LEU A 62 -1.26 5.62 0.47
N ALA A 63 -2.32 5.02 -0.08
CA ALA A 63 -3.00 5.56 -1.26
C ALA A 63 -3.56 6.98 -1.01
N ILE A 64 -4.14 7.19 0.17
CA ILE A 64 -4.66 8.49 0.60
C ILE A 64 -3.50 9.50 0.79
N LEU A 65 -2.40 9.10 1.44
CA LEU A 65 -1.24 9.99 1.60
C LEU A 65 -0.65 10.37 0.23
N ARG A 66 -0.59 9.43 -0.70
CA ARG A 66 -0.10 9.68 -2.06
C ARG A 66 -1.01 10.63 -2.84
N SER A 67 -2.33 10.51 -2.69
CA SER A 67 -3.26 11.46 -3.32
C SER A 67 -3.11 12.86 -2.74
N MET A 68 -2.94 12.99 -1.42
CA MET A 68 -2.69 14.30 -0.78
C MET A 68 -1.35 14.91 -1.23
N ALA A 69 -0.29 14.10 -1.36
CA ALA A 69 1.00 14.56 -1.85
C ALA A 69 0.92 15.04 -3.31
N SER A 70 0.17 14.32 -4.16
CA SER A 70 -0.04 14.70 -5.56
C SER A 70 -0.92 15.95 -5.71
N ASP A 71 -1.90 16.16 -4.84
CA ASP A 71 -2.75 17.37 -4.89
C ASP A 71 -2.00 18.64 -4.49
N ARG A 72 -0.98 18.56 -3.62
CA ARG A 72 -0.14 19.74 -3.30
C ARG A 72 0.67 20.23 -4.49
N ILE A 73 1.02 19.33 -5.41
CA ILE A 73 1.78 19.64 -6.62
C ILE A 73 0.92 20.36 -7.67
N ARG A 74 -0.41 20.28 -7.55
CA ARG A 74 -1.34 20.71 -8.59
C ARG A 74 -1.89 22.13 -8.42
N ARG A 75 -1.45 22.89 -7.41
CA ARG A 75 -1.93 24.27 -7.18
C ARG A 75 -0.76 25.23 -6.99
N CYS A 76 -0.90 26.43 -7.53
CA CYS A 76 0.06 27.51 -7.29
C CYS A 76 0.05 27.90 -5.80
N HIS A 77 1.22 27.93 -5.14
CA HIS A 77 1.32 28.30 -3.72
C HIS A 77 0.95 29.77 -3.43
N SER A 78 1.06 30.65 -4.44
CA SER A 78 0.81 32.08 -4.27
C SER A 78 -0.66 32.45 -4.42
N CYS A 79 -1.34 31.90 -5.43
CA CYS A 79 -2.73 32.29 -5.76
C CYS A 79 -3.74 31.13 -5.72
N TYR A 80 -3.31 29.92 -5.33
CA TYR A 80 -4.12 28.69 -5.31
C TYR A 80 -4.75 28.29 -6.65
N TYR A 81 -4.29 28.89 -7.75
CA TYR A 81 -4.74 28.52 -9.10
C TYR A 81 -4.47 27.05 -9.38
N ASP A 82 -5.45 26.38 -9.97
CA ASP A 82 -5.39 24.96 -10.31
C ASP A 82 -4.54 24.76 -11.58
N LEU A 83 -3.42 24.09 -11.44
CA LEU A 83 -2.47 23.83 -12.53
C LEU A 83 -2.81 22.51 -13.27
N ARG A 84 -3.94 21.85 -12.92
CA ARG A 84 -4.40 20.64 -13.60
C ARG A 84 -4.68 20.92 -15.08
N GLY A 85 -3.98 20.20 -15.97
CA GLY A 85 -4.18 20.27 -17.43
C GLY A 85 -3.20 21.18 -18.16
N ILE A 86 -2.31 21.87 -17.45
CA ILE A 86 -1.19 22.59 -18.05
C ILE A 86 -0.07 21.55 -18.25
N SER A 87 -0.01 20.95 -19.44
CA SER A 87 1.01 19.96 -19.80
C SER A 87 2.41 20.55 -19.65
N GLU A 88 3.29 19.79 -18.98
CA GLU A 88 4.65 20.05 -18.46
C GLU A 88 5.68 20.74 -19.37
N ILE A 89 5.34 21.26 -20.54
CA ILE A 89 6.35 21.53 -21.57
C ILE A 89 6.96 22.95 -21.52
N ASP A 90 6.37 23.97 -20.87
CA ASP A 90 6.98 25.32 -21.04
C ASP A 90 6.67 26.44 -20.02
N HIS A 91 6.11 26.17 -18.84
CA HIS A 91 5.68 27.26 -17.94
C HIS A 91 6.31 27.17 -16.55
N ASP A 92 7.48 27.81 -16.39
CA ASP A 92 8.13 28.09 -15.10
C ASP A 92 7.35 29.08 -14.23
N ARG A 93 6.23 29.63 -14.73
CA ARG A 93 5.44 30.66 -14.06
C ARG A 93 3.96 30.34 -14.09
N CYS A 94 3.27 30.68 -13.01
CA CYS A 94 1.83 30.56 -12.92
C CYS A 94 1.16 31.51 -13.94
N PRO A 95 0.23 31.04 -14.79
CA PRO A 95 -0.44 31.89 -15.78
C PRO A 95 -1.34 32.95 -15.15
N GLN A 96 -1.80 32.76 -13.91
CA GLN A 96 -2.71 33.71 -13.26
C GLN A 96 -2.02 34.78 -12.42
N CYS A 97 -0.97 34.45 -11.67
CA CYS A 97 -0.29 35.40 -10.78
C CYS A 97 1.17 35.69 -11.15
N GLY A 98 1.72 35.00 -12.16
CA GLY A 98 3.12 35.17 -12.58
C GLY A 98 4.16 34.66 -11.58
N ALA A 99 3.74 34.08 -10.45
CA ALA A 99 4.66 33.50 -9.47
C ALA A 99 5.44 32.34 -10.08
N GLU A 100 6.72 32.27 -9.75
CA GLU A 100 7.62 31.22 -10.19
C GLU A 100 7.15 29.88 -9.59
N LEU A 101 6.85 28.94 -10.47
CA LEU A 101 6.54 27.57 -10.07
C LEU A 101 7.89 26.92 -9.81
N ALA A 102 8.24 26.74 -8.53
CA ALA A 102 9.46 26.03 -8.17
C ALA A 102 9.44 24.69 -8.92
N ALA A 103 10.38 24.52 -9.86
CA ALA A 103 10.52 23.31 -10.66
C ALA A 103 10.49 22.13 -9.70
N ILE A 104 9.39 21.40 -9.72
CA ILE A 104 9.26 20.23 -8.88
C ILE A 104 10.27 19.27 -9.49
N PRO A 105 11.33 18.87 -8.77
CA PRO A 105 12.23 17.86 -9.30
C PRO A 105 11.35 16.69 -9.66
N SER A 106 11.27 16.41 -10.96
CA SER A 106 10.52 15.29 -11.51
C SER A 106 11.03 14.08 -10.76
N ALA A 107 10.24 13.62 -9.79
CA ALA A 107 10.62 12.52 -8.95
C ALA A 107 10.82 11.33 -9.88
N GLU A 108 12.09 11.03 -10.17
CA GLU A 108 12.50 9.87 -10.95
C GLU A 108 11.75 8.68 -10.39
N VAL A 109 10.87 8.13 -11.23
CA VAL A 109 10.05 6.97 -10.92
C VAL A 109 10.99 5.76 -10.89
N MET A 110 11.56 5.46 -9.71
CA MET A 110 12.15 4.16 -9.36
C MET A 110 11.07 3.22 -8.76
#